data_AF-K1ZGG9-F1
#
_entry.id   AF-K1ZGG9-F1
#
_cell.length_a   1.000
_cell.length_b   1.000
_cell.length_c   1.000
_cell.angle_alpha   90.00
_cell.angle_beta   90.00
_cell.angle_gamma   90.00
#
_symmetry.space_group_name_H-M   'P 1'
#
loop_
_entity.id
_entity.type
_entity.pdbx_description
1 polymer ?
#
loop_
_entity_poly.entity_id
_entity_poly.type
_entity_poly.pdbx_seq_one_letter_code
_entity_poly.pdbx_strand_id
1 'polypeptide(L)'
;MTDSERNLDKLKFFKSISQDNADVVVEAFKNAESAVRMKNIERNFFDESKLDKETEAEVEILIREQLKWVLERFGLNIDSRKMKASSVSVYDEEQFRAHRLFVMGESEETFGDTNGATNLNTKEIVIRKQENRTKMINSISHELIHAISNLTVRVNVEENRTEEIKDIHVSSTGYSHKNGTFSVLNEAVTEMMNIEFLHTMNVKDGSNYLSDSGVGYVIQVVIFDAIFKKVASLAGINLDQLMTQIYEGYLTGDFSKLRVIESALGKGSLKKISSLKTEDFSPAGKWRELIQDFGIGIQEIMGPLKAFSDGRQFTILGKVIINKDKN
;
A
#
# COMPACT_ATOMS: atom_id res chain seq x y z
N MET A 1 3.89 46.87 43.74
CA MET A 1 2.97 45.92 43.10
C MET A 1 3.31 44.53 43.56
N THR A 2 2.36 43.85 44.21
CA THR A 2 2.49 42.45 44.61
C THR A 2 2.25 41.52 43.40
N ASP A 3 2.73 40.28 43.43
CA ASP A 3 2.49 39.31 42.34
C ASP A 3 1.00 39.01 42.10
N SER A 4 0.16 39.27 43.10
CA SER A 4 -1.31 39.24 42.99
C SER A 4 -1.85 40.34 42.06
N GLU A 5 -1.28 41.55 42.12
CA GLU A 5 -1.68 42.69 41.27
C GLU A 5 -1.22 42.50 39.81
N ARG A 6 -0.06 41.87 39.58
CA ARG A 6 0.41 41.50 38.23
C ARG A 6 -0.47 40.44 37.56
N ASN A 7 -1.07 39.53 38.32
CA ASN A 7 -1.98 38.51 37.78
C ASN A 7 -3.37 39.09 37.45
N LEU A 8 -3.86 40.06 38.21
CA LEU A 8 -5.12 40.75 37.94
C LEU A 8 -5.07 41.63 36.69
N ASP A 9 -3.95 42.31 36.42
CA ASP A 9 -3.79 43.10 35.19
C ASP A 9 -3.58 42.23 33.94
N LYS A 10 -2.93 41.07 34.07
CA LYS A 10 -2.89 40.05 33.00
C LYS A 10 -4.29 39.50 32.70
N LEU A 11 -5.10 39.21 33.72
CA LEU A 11 -6.48 38.75 33.57
C LEU A 11 -7.40 39.81 32.93
N LYS A 12 -7.15 41.10 33.19
CA LYS A 12 -7.86 42.21 32.52
C LYS A 12 -7.45 42.35 31.05
N PHE A 13 -6.17 42.13 30.73
CA PHE A 13 -5.68 42.12 29.34
C PHE A 13 -6.31 40.99 28.50
N PHE A 14 -6.51 39.79 29.09
CA PHE A 14 -7.18 38.69 28.40
C PHE A 14 -8.70 38.88 28.25
N LYS A 15 -9.35 39.63 29.15
CA LYS A 15 -10.76 40.00 29.01
C LYS A 15 -11.04 41.09 27.96
N SER A 16 -10.01 41.81 27.49
CA SER A 16 -10.18 42.86 26.47
C SER A 16 -9.94 42.37 25.04
N ILE A 17 -9.56 41.11 24.85
CA ILE A 17 -9.51 40.49 23.53
C ILE A 17 -10.89 39.89 23.28
N SER A 18 -11.58 40.34 22.23
CA SER A 18 -12.94 39.91 21.89
C SER A 18 -13.07 38.38 21.85
N GLN A 19 -14.27 37.89 22.14
CA GLN A 19 -14.63 36.47 22.14
C GLN A 19 -14.15 35.72 20.89
N ASP A 20 -13.98 36.41 19.76
CA ASP A 20 -13.49 35.86 18.49
C ASP A 20 -12.01 35.40 18.51
N ASN A 21 -11.21 35.83 19.49
CA ASN A 21 -9.79 35.42 19.60
C ASN A 21 -9.55 34.41 20.74
N ALA A 22 -10.53 34.17 21.61
CA ALA A 22 -10.41 33.16 22.66
C ALA A 22 -10.38 31.76 22.07
N ASP A 23 -11.19 31.50 21.05
CA ASP A 23 -11.22 30.22 20.34
C ASP A 23 -9.92 29.97 19.57
N VAL A 24 -9.36 31.00 18.90
CA VAL A 24 -8.07 30.92 18.20
C VAL A 24 -6.92 30.61 19.17
N VAL A 25 -6.91 31.21 20.36
CA VAL A 25 -5.89 30.97 21.37
C VAL A 25 -6.06 29.59 22.02
N VAL A 26 -7.29 29.16 22.31
CA VAL A 26 -7.56 27.80 22.83
C VAL A 26 -7.18 26.73 21.81
N GLU A 27 -7.43 26.96 20.52
CA GLU A 27 -7.06 26.06 19.44
C GLU A 27 -5.54 26.03 19.22
N ALA A 28 -4.87 27.19 19.28
CA ALA A 28 -3.40 27.26 19.28
C ALA A 28 -2.76 26.54 20.48
N PHE A 29 -3.37 26.63 21.66
CA PHE A 29 -2.90 25.90 22.85
C PHE A 29 -3.12 24.40 22.73
N LYS A 30 -4.30 23.94 22.26
CA LYS A 30 -4.56 22.51 21.98
C LYS A 30 -3.60 21.95 20.92
N ASN A 31 -3.28 22.75 19.91
CA ASN A 31 -2.31 22.39 18.87
C ASN A 31 -0.88 22.31 19.42
N ALA A 32 -0.50 23.23 20.30
CA ALA A 32 0.81 23.20 20.97
C ALA A 32 0.93 22.02 21.96
N GLU A 33 -0.11 21.73 22.73
CA GLU A 33 -0.17 20.58 23.65
C GLU A 33 -0.13 19.25 22.87
N SER A 34 -0.86 19.17 21.75
CA SER A 34 -0.82 18.03 20.84
C SER A 34 0.57 17.87 20.21
N ALA A 35 1.22 18.96 19.79
CA ALA A 35 2.57 18.92 19.24
C ALA A 35 3.64 18.48 20.27
N VAL A 36 3.52 18.92 21.52
CA VAL A 36 4.41 18.48 22.62
C VAL A 36 4.15 17.02 22.98
N ARG A 37 2.88 16.59 23.01
CA ARG A 37 2.49 15.19 23.23
C ARG A 37 2.99 14.29 22.11
N MET A 38 2.84 14.70 20.85
CA MET A 38 3.38 14.03 19.65
C MET A 38 4.89 13.87 19.76
N LYS A 39 5.60 14.95 20.09
CA LYS A 39 7.06 14.94 20.23
C LYS A 39 7.56 14.04 21.37
N ASN A 40 6.76 13.87 22.43
CA ASN A 40 7.07 12.97 23.54
C ASN A 40 6.69 11.50 23.24
N ILE A 41 5.64 11.25 22.47
CA ILE A 41 5.31 9.92 21.92
C ILE A 41 6.40 9.50 20.94
N GLU A 42 6.78 10.38 20.01
CA GLU A 42 7.83 10.11 19.02
C GLU A 42 9.17 9.72 19.64
N ARG A 43 9.55 10.40 20.74
CA ARG A 43 10.89 10.27 21.32
C ARG A 43 11.06 9.10 22.29
N ASN A 44 9.98 8.60 22.89
CA ASN A 44 10.04 7.51 23.87
C ASN A 44 9.36 6.22 23.42
N PHE A 45 8.48 6.26 22.42
CA PHE A 45 7.63 5.12 22.04
C PHE A 45 8.18 4.34 20.82
N PHE A 46 9.03 4.95 19.97
CA PHE A 46 9.44 4.39 18.68
C PHE A 46 10.94 4.07 18.54
N ASP A 47 11.78 4.26 19.57
CA ASP A 47 13.23 3.98 19.46
C ASP A 47 13.56 2.46 19.45
N GLU A 48 12.61 1.61 19.88
CA GLU A 48 12.74 0.14 19.90
C GLU A 48 12.28 -0.56 18.61
N SER A 49 11.82 0.18 17.58
CA SER A 49 11.18 -0.37 16.37
C SER A 49 12.12 -0.83 15.26
N LYS A 50 13.44 -0.79 15.50
CA LYS A 50 14.45 -1.12 14.50
C LYS A 50 14.48 -2.62 14.23
N LEU A 51 14.67 -2.96 12.96
CA LEU A 51 14.93 -4.33 12.54
C LEU A 51 16.17 -4.89 13.25
N ASP A 52 16.11 -6.16 13.63
CA ASP A 52 17.34 -6.88 13.96
C ASP A 52 18.23 -7.01 12.71
N LYS A 53 19.53 -7.24 12.90
CA LYS A 53 20.51 -7.26 11.81
C LYS A 53 20.24 -8.32 10.74
N GLU A 54 19.65 -9.45 11.13
CA GLU A 54 19.33 -10.53 10.20
C GLU A 54 18.16 -10.09 9.31
N THR A 55 17.11 -9.53 9.92
CA THR A 55 15.95 -9.01 9.19
C THR A 55 16.34 -7.82 8.30
N GLU A 56 17.21 -6.92 8.77
CA GLU A 56 17.73 -5.82 7.95
C GLU A 56 18.44 -6.33 6.69
N ALA A 57 19.30 -7.34 6.82
CA ALA A 57 20.00 -7.95 5.68
C ALA A 57 19.03 -8.64 4.70
N GLU A 58 17.99 -9.32 5.20
CA GLU A 58 16.94 -9.91 4.36
C GLU A 58 16.18 -8.82 3.57
N VAL A 59 15.85 -7.71 4.23
CA VAL A 59 15.18 -6.57 3.58
C VAL A 59 16.09 -5.95 2.50
N GLU A 60 17.39 -5.82 2.74
CA GLU A 60 18.33 -5.37 1.71
C GLU A 60 18.37 -6.30 0.48
N ILE A 61 18.30 -7.62 0.71
CA ILE A 61 18.22 -8.62 -0.36
C ILE A 61 16.90 -8.47 -1.12
N LEU A 62 15.77 -8.38 -0.42
CA LEU A 62 14.45 -8.17 -1.04
C LEU A 62 14.45 -6.94 -1.94
N ILE A 63 14.90 -5.79 -1.42
CA ILE A 63 14.98 -4.54 -2.18
C ILE A 63 15.80 -4.73 -3.47
N ARG A 64 16.98 -5.36 -3.37
CA ARG A 64 17.86 -5.57 -4.52
C ARG A 64 17.23 -6.51 -5.55
N GLU A 65 16.70 -7.66 -5.11
CA GLU A 65 16.11 -8.64 -6.02
C GLU A 65 14.83 -8.12 -6.66
N GLN A 66 14.05 -7.29 -5.97
CA GLN A 66 12.85 -6.67 -6.51
C GLN A 66 13.15 -5.65 -7.61
N LEU A 67 14.16 -4.78 -7.41
CA LEU A 67 14.62 -3.85 -8.46
C LEU A 67 15.13 -4.62 -9.68
N LYS A 68 15.90 -5.69 -9.45
CA LYS A 68 16.39 -6.58 -10.51
C LYS A 68 15.23 -7.24 -11.26
N TRP A 69 14.26 -7.79 -10.53
CA TRP A 69 13.08 -8.42 -11.12
C TRP A 69 12.27 -7.43 -11.98
N VAL A 70 12.09 -6.19 -11.53
CA VAL A 70 11.41 -5.15 -12.33
C VAL A 70 12.18 -4.82 -13.62
N LEU A 71 13.50 -4.66 -13.52
CA LEU A 71 14.34 -4.41 -14.69
C LEU A 71 14.30 -5.57 -15.69
N GLU A 72 14.40 -6.82 -15.21
CA GLU A 72 14.42 -8.01 -16.06
C GLU A 72 13.05 -8.31 -16.68
N ARG A 73 11.96 -8.16 -15.92
CA ARG A 73 10.60 -8.49 -16.37
C ARG A 73 9.97 -7.42 -17.25
N PHE A 74 10.26 -6.14 -16.99
CA PHE A 74 9.60 -5.01 -17.66
C PHE A 74 10.55 -4.07 -18.40
N GLY A 75 11.88 -4.25 -18.28
CA GLY A 75 12.86 -3.34 -18.88
C GLY A 75 12.91 -1.96 -18.21
N LEU A 76 12.30 -1.79 -17.03
CA LEU A 76 12.20 -0.51 -16.33
C LEU A 76 13.33 -0.36 -15.31
N ASN A 77 14.19 0.65 -15.50
CA ASN A 77 15.15 1.04 -14.46
C ASN A 77 14.47 1.96 -13.44
N ILE A 78 14.28 1.44 -12.24
CA ILE A 78 13.65 2.13 -11.11
C ILE A 78 14.61 2.33 -9.92
N ASP A 79 15.93 2.28 -10.14
CA ASP A 79 16.94 2.40 -9.07
C ASP A 79 16.83 3.71 -8.29
N SER A 80 16.37 4.78 -8.94
CA SER A 80 16.12 6.09 -8.29
C SER A 80 14.99 6.05 -7.26
N ARG A 81 14.16 5.00 -7.26
CA ARG A 81 13.03 4.76 -6.34
C ARG A 81 13.39 3.80 -5.21
N LYS A 82 14.65 3.33 -5.16
CA LYS A 82 15.13 2.39 -4.15
C LYS A 82 14.88 2.89 -2.72
N MET A 83 14.28 2.02 -1.92
CA MET A 83 14.15 2.17 -0.47
C MET A 83 15.43 1.70 0.24
N LYS A 84 15.66 2.18 1.46
CA LYS A 84 16.71 1.66 2.34
C LYS A 84 16.09 0.70 3.35
N ALA A 85 16.81 -0.33 3.78
CA ALA A 85 16.32 -1.21 4.85
C ALA A 85 16.05 -0.43 6.15
N SER A 86 16.86 0.60 6.43
CA SER A 86 16.66 1.53 7.55
C SER A 86 15.36 2.37 7.49
N SER A 87 14.63 2.33 6.37
CA SER A 87 13.31 2.96 6.22
C SER A 87 12.17 2.05 6.67
N VAL A 88 12.45 0.80 7.04
CA VAL A 88 11.47 -0.18 7.49
C VAL A 88 11.51 -0.25 9.02
N SER A 89 10.36 -0.06 9.64
CA SER A 89 10.17 -0.15 11.09
C SER A 89 9.14 -1.23 11.41
N VAL A 90 9.43 -2.05 12.43
CA VAL A 90 8.48 -3.08 12.92
C VAL A 90 8.01 -2.66 14.30
N TYR A 91 6.70 -2.50 14.43
CA TYR A 91 6.04 -2.02 15.64
C TYR A 91 5.15 -3.11 16.23
N ASP A 92 5.03 -3.18 17.55
CA ASP A 92 3.92 -3.92 18.14
C ASP A 92 2.55 -3.29 17.77
N GLU A 93 1.44 -3.94 18.16
CA GLU A 93 0.12 -3.48 17.77
C GLU A 93 -0.22 -2.07 18.29
N GLU A 94 0.17 -1.74 19.52
CA GLU A 94 -0.10 -0.44 20.13
C GLU A 94 0.73 0.66 19.45
N GLN A 95 2.02 0.40 19.25
CA GLN A 95 2.95 1.29 18.55
C GLN A 95 2.52 1.50 17.09
N PHE A 96 2.15 0.43 16.38
CA PHE A 96 1.73 0.51 14.98
C PHE A 96 0.47 1.37 14.84
N ARG A 97 -0.51 1.16 15.72
CA ARG A 97 -1.74 1.96 15.78
C ARG A 97 -1.42 3.42 16.08
N ALA A 98 -0.59 3.69 17.07
CA ALA A 98 -0.18 5.06 17.43
C ALA A 98 0.53 5.75 16.26
N HIS A 99 1.49 5.08 15.62
CA HIS A 99 2.25 5.65 14.50
C HIS A 99 1.34 6.04 13.33
N ARG A 100 0.39 5.18 12.97
CA ARG A 100 -0.54 5.46 11.86
C ARG A 100 -1.48 6.65 12.15
N LEU A 101 -2.00 6.80 13.38
CA LEU A 101 -2.82 7.98 13.73
C LEU A 101 -2.01 9.26 13.77
N PHE A 102 -0.90 9.20 14.50
CA PHE A 102 -0.22 10.40 14.96
C PHE A 102 0.83 10.86 13.95
N VAL A 103 1.56 9.93 13.34
CA VAL A 103 2.64 10.24 12.39
C VAL A 103 2.15 10.22 10.95
N MET A 104 1.34 9.23 10.58
CA MET A 104 0.80 9.14 9.20
C MET A 104 -0.49 9.95 9.00
N GLY A 105 -1.15 10.39 10.08
CA GLY A 105 -2.35 11.22 10.01
C GLY A 105 -3.59 10.47 9.50
N GLU A 106 -3.61 9.15 9.62
CA GLU A 106 -4.73 8.32 9.17
C GLU A 106 -5.88 8.35 10.19
N SER A 107 -7.11 8.11 9.74
CA SER A 107 -8.27 8.05 10.65
C SER A 107 -8.42 6.68 11.30
N GLU A 108 -9.07 6.62 12.47
CA GLU A 108 -9.33 5.35 13.16
C GLU A 108 -10.10 4.33 12.30
N GLU A 109 -10.96 4.81 11.40
CA GLU A 109 -11.73 3.98 10.48
C GLU A 109 -10.87 3.35 9.37
N THR A 110 -9.69 3.92 9.09
CA THR A 110 -8.74 3.46 8.07
C THR A 110 -7.84 2.33 8.58
N PHE A 111 -7.90 2.04 9.88
CA PHE A 111 -6.98 1.08 10.50
C PHE A 111 -7.09 -0.32 9.92
N GLY A 112 -8.32 -0.80 9.71
CA GLY A 112 -8.58 -2.12 9.11
C GLY A 112 -7.71 -3.26 9.65
N ASP A 113 -7.69 -4.37 8.92
CA ASP A 113 -6.89 -5.57 9.21
C ASP A 113 -5.53 -5.53 8.49
N THR A 114 -4.93 -4.33 8.34
CA THR A 114 -3.68 -4.16 7.57
C THR A 114 -2.46 -4.51 8.41
N ASN A 115 -1.51 -5.25 7.83
CA ASN A 115 -0.26 -5.63 8.50
C ASN A 115 0.91 -4.69 8.21
N GLY A 116 0.71 -3.70 7.35
CA GLY A 116 1.74 -2.75 6.93
C GLY A 116 1.12 -1.45 6.42
N ALA A 117 1.96 -0.43 6.29
CA ALA A 117 1.65 0.80 5.60
C ALA A 117 2.93 1.43 5.05
N THR A 118 2.80 2.13 3.92
CA THR A 118 3.90 2.87 3.30
C THR A 118 3.57 4.36 3.26
N ASN A 119 4.41 5.20 3.87
CA ASN A 119 4.35 6.64 3.72
C ASN A 119 5.33 7.09 2.63
N LEU A 120 4.77 7.47 1.47
CA LEU A 120 5.56 7.90 0.32
C LEU A 120 6.27 9.25 0.52
N ASN A 121 5.75 10.13 1.39
CA ASN A 121 6.34 11.45 1.63
C ASN A 121 7.64 11.32 2.43
N THR A 122 7.62 10.47 3.46
CA THR A 122 8.78 10.22 4.32
C THR A 122 9.65 9.06 3.83
N LYS A 123 9.17 8.31 2.83
CA LYS A 123 9.77 7.04 2.40
C LYS A 123 9.99 6.09 3.58
N GLU A 124 8.94 5.93 4.38
CA GLU A 124 8.91 5.04 5.52
C GLU A 124 7.95 3.88 5.24
N ILE A 125 8.34 2.67 5.64
CA ILE A 125 7.49 1.50 5.67
C ILE A 125 7.36 1.08 7.13
N VAL A 126 6.12 0.87 7.56
CA VAL A 126 5.83 0.45 8.93
C VAL A 126 5.06 -0.85 8.88
N ILE A 127 5.47 -1.81 9.70
CA ILE A 127 4.92 -3.16 9.71
C ILE A 127 4.46 -3.49 11.12
N ARG A 128 3.25 -4.04 11.24
CA ARG A 128 2.79 -4.64 12.50
C ARG A 128 3.57 -5.93 12.72
N LYS A 129 4.20 -6.06 13.89
CA LYS A 129 4.97 -7.23 14.31
C LYS A 129 4.11 -8.48 14.19
N GLN A 130 4.70 -9.54 13.63
CA GLN A 130 4.05 -10.83 13.43
C GLN A 130 4.92 -11.92 14.05
N GLU A 131 4.31 -12.93 14.63
CA GLU A 131 5.05 -14.06 15.22
C GLU A 131 5.77 -14.89 14.16
N ASN A 132 5.18 -14.99 12.97
CA ASN A 132 5.76 -15.71 11.84
C ASN A 132 6.63 -14.75 10.99
N ARG A 133 7.94 -14.98 11.01
CA ARG A 133 8.93 -14.20 10.27
C ARG A 133 8.69 -14.20 8.76
N THR A 134 8.33 -15.34 8.17
CA THR A 134 7.99 -15.43 6.73
C THR A 134 6.84 -14.50 6.37
N LYS A 135 5.78 -14.43 7.19
CA LYS A 135 4.67 -13.50 6.95
C LYS A 135 5.07 -12.04 7.09
N MET A 136 5.93 -11.73 8.06
CA MET A 136 6.47 -10.38 8.25
C MET A 136 7.29 -9.95 7.02
N ILE A 137 8.20 -10.80 6.53
CA ILE A 137 9.00 -10.54 5.33
C ILE A 137 8.12 -10.39 4.09
N ASN A 138 7.08 -11.22 3.95
CA ASN A 138 6.09 -11.08 2.88
C ASN A 138 5.36 -9.71 2.94
N SER A 139 4.94 -9.29 4.14
CA SER A 139 4.30 -7.98 4.34
C SER A 139 5.24 -6.83 4.02
N ILE A 140 6.52 -6.94 4.37
CA ILE A 140 7.55 -5.96 3.97
C ILE A 140 7.68 -5.90 2.44
N SER A 141 7.72 -7.06 1.77
CA SER A 141 7.79 -7.14 0.31
C SER A 141 6.58 -6.49 -0.38
N HIS A 142 5.37 -6.69 0.16
CA HIS A 142 4.16 -6.01 -0.31
C HIS A 142 4.31 -4.48 -0.24
N GLU A 143 4.70 -3.95 0.91
CA GLU A 143 4.89 -2.50 1.11
C GLU A 143 6.03 -1.93 0.24
N LEU A 144 7.09 -2.70 0.03
CA LEU A 144 8.16 -2.32 -0.89
C LEU A 144 7.66 -2.14 -2.33
N ILE A 145 6.69 -2.94 -2.79
CA ILE A 145 6.05 -2.77 -4.11
C ILE A 145 5.31 -1.43 -4.20
N HIS A 146 4.55 -1.06 -3.17
CA HIS A 146 3.94 0.28 -3.10
C HIS A 146 4.98 1.39 -3.17
N ALA A 147 6.12 1.22 -2.48
CA ALA A 147 7.17 2.22 -2.46
C ALA A 147 7.86 2.41 -3.84
N ILE A 148 8.12 1.32 -4.58
CA ILE A 148 8.78 1.41 -5.90
C ILE A 148 7.84 1.82 -7.04
N SER A 149 6.52 1.66 -6.86
CA SER A 149 5.50 2.14 -7.81
C SER A 149 5.27 3.64 -7.73
N ASN A 150 5.93 4.33 -6.79
CA ASN A 150 5.91 5.78 -6.66
C ASN A 150 6.46 6.45 -7.93
N LEU A 151 5.58 7.13 -8.67
CA LEU A 151 5.99 7.97 -9.78
C LEU A 151 6.71 9.21 -9.25
N THR A 152 7.89 9.53 -9.78
CA THR A 152 8.51 10.85 -9.62
C THR A 152 8.68 11.45 -11.00
N VAL A 153 7.80 12.39 -11.36
CA VAL A 153 7.95 13.16 -12.61
C VAL A 153 8.90 14.32 -12.34
N ARG A 154 10.09 14.31 -12.94
CA ARG A 154 10.95 15.50 -13.01
C ARG A 154 10.69 16.20 -14.32
N VAL A 155 10.04 17.36 -14.28
CA VAL A 155 9.86 18.18 -15.48
C VAL A 155 11.06 19.12 -15.60
N ASN A 156 11.96 18.82 -16.54
CA ASN A 156 12.93 19.81 -16.99
C ASN A 156 12.20 20.80 -17.89
N VAL A 157 11.89 21.98 -17.36
CA VAL A 157 11.53 23.13 -18.19
C VAL A 157 12.80 23.94 -18.38
N GLU A 158 13.50 23.73 -19.49
CA GLU A 158 14.45 24.73 -19.97
C GLU A 158 13.85 25.41 -21.19
N GLU A 159 13.60 26.71 -21.05
CA GLU A 159 14.04 27.69 -22.03
C GLU A 159 14.24 29.03 -21.27
N ASN A 160 15.50 29.28 -20.88
CA ASN A 160 16.05 30.61 -20.58
C ASN A 160 15.81 31.30 -19.22
N ARG A 161 15.74 30.63 -18.06
CA ARG A 161 15.98 31.32 -16.76
C ARG A 161 16.70 30.47 -15.72
N THR A 162 17.82 31.00 -15.24
CA THR A 162 18.70 30.50 -14.18
C THR A 162 18.10 30.72 -12.78
N GLU A 163 16.83 30.36 -12.55
CA GLU A 163 16.20 30.45 -11.23
C GLU A 163 15.36 29.21 -10.93
N GLU A 164 15.83 28.47 -9.91
CA GLU A 164 15.18 27.43 -9.11
C GLU A 164 14.29 26.40 -9.85
N ILE A 165 14.89 25.21 -10.03
CA ILE A 165 14.18 23.97 -10.32
C ILE A 165 13.11 23.76 -9.23
N LYS A 166 11.83 23.89 -9.59
CA LYS A 166 10.73 23.38 -8.78
C LYS A 166 10.42 21.95 -9.20
N ASP A 167 10.96 21.00 -8.46
CA ASP A 167 10.55 19.60 -8.57
C ASP A 167 9.04 19.50 -8.32
N ILE A 168 8.26 19.20 -9.37
CA ILE A 168 6.84 18.84 -9.21
C ILE A 168 6.77 17.37 -8.83
N HIS A 169 6.85 17.08 -7.54
CA HIS A 169 6.62 15.73 -7.02
C HIS A 169 5.14 15.37 -7.15
N VAL A 170 4.76 14.69 -8.24
CA VAL A 170 3.48 13.97 -8.32
C VAL A 170 3.73 12.56 -7.77
N SER A 171 3.59 12.38 -6.45
CA SER A 171 3.62 11.05 -5.84
C SER A 171 2.30 10.34 -6.10
N SER A 172 2.34 9.20 -6.79
CA SER A 172 1.21 8.27 -6.90
C SER A 172 1.69 6.85 -6.61
N THR A 173 1.02 6.13 -5.72
CA THR A 173 1.17 4.67 -5.59
C THR A 173 0.33 3.99 -6.66
N GLY A 174 0.96 3.43 -7.69
CA GLY A 174 0.25 2.53 -8.59
C GLY A 174 -0.95 3.14 -9.31
N TYR A 175 -2.10 2.47 -9.17
CA TYR A 175 -3.39 2.91 -9.69
C TYR A 175 -4.24 3.68 -8.66
N SER A 176 -3.69 4.01 -7.50
CA SER A 176 -4.41 4.82 -6.51
C SER A 176 -4.60 6.26 -7.02
N HIS A 177 -5.84 6.75 -7.03
CA HIS A 177 -6.16 8.13 -7.39
C HIS A 177 -6.94 8.86 -6.28
N LYS A 178 -7.06 10.19 -6.40
CA LYS A 178 -7.73 11.05 -5.42
C LYS A 178 -9.13 10.48 -5.11
N ASN A 179 -9.48 10.38 -3.84
CA ASN A 179 -10.74 9.83 -3.29
C ASN A 179 -10.87 8.30 -3.25
N GLY A 180 -9.77 7.54 -3.31
CA GLY A 180 -9.80 6.08 -3.14
C GLY A 180 -10.32 5.32 -4.37
N THR A 181 -10.35 5.98 -5.52
CA THR A 181 -10.70 5.32 -6.78
C THR A 181 -9.64 4.27 -7.10
N PHE A 182 -10.07 3.07 -7.49
CA PHE A 182 -9.21 1.90 -7.74
C PHE A 182 -8.41 1.41 -6.51
N SER A 183 -8.75 1.80 -5.27
CA SER A 183 -8.00 1.37 -4.08
C SER A 183 -7.89 -0.16 -3.96
N VAL A 184 -8.98 -0.89 -4.16
CA VAL A 184 -8.97 -2.35 -4.06
C VAL A 184 -8.26 -3.01 -5.24
N LEU A 185 -8.35 -2.42 -6.45
CA LEU A 185 -7.56 -2.87 -7.59
C LEU A 185 -6.07 -2.65 -7.33
N ASN A 186 -5.70 -1.51 -6.73
CA ASN A 186 -4.34 -1.16 -6.38
C ASN A 186 -3.73 -2.23 -5.46
N GLU A 187 -4.39 -2.55 -4.33
CA GLU A 187 -3.92 -3.58 -3.40
C GLU A 187 -3.85 -4.96 -4.02
N ALA A 188 -4.86 -5.33 -4.82
CA ALA A 188 -4.85 -6.63 -5.51
C ALA A 188 -3.69 -6.74 -6.50
N VAL A 189 -3.39 -5.67 -7.25
CA VAL A 189 -2.27 -5.66 -8.19
C VAL A 189 -0.94 -5.68 -7.45
N THR A 190 -0.78 -4.91 -6.37
CA THR A 190 0.39 -4.97 -5.48
C THR A 190 0.64 -6.40 -5.01
N GLU A 191 -0.41 -7.04 -4.48
CA GLU A 191 -0.29 -8.40 -3.93
C GLU A 191 -0.01 -9.44 -5.02
N MET A 192 -0.60 -9.32 -6.21
CA MET A 192 -0.26 -10.21 -7.31
C MET A 192 1.20 -10.05 -7.76
N MET A 193 1.72 -8.82 -7.82
CA MET A 193 3.14 -8.58 -8.09
C MET A 193 4.02 -9.18 -6.99
N ASN A 194 3.61 -9.06 -5.72
CA ASN A 194 4.30 -9.63 -4.56
C ASN A 194 4.39 -11.16 -4.67
N ILE A 195 3.26 -11.81 -4.92
CA ILE A 195 3.17 -13.26 -5.12
C ILE A 195 4.08 -13.71 -6.26
N GLU A 196 4.04 -13.04 -7.42
CA GLU A 196 4.88 -13.41 -8.56
C GLU A 196 6.38 -13.19 -8.28
N PHE A 197 6.73 -12.08 -7.63
CA PHE A 197 8.11 -11.77 -7.24
C PHE A 197 8.66 -12.82 -6.26
N LEU A 198 7.96 -13.09 -5.16
CA LEU A 198 8.40 -14.05 -4.15
C LEU A 198 8.42 -15.48 -4.70
N HIS A 199 7.50 -15.84 -5.59
CA HIS A 199 7.56 -17.12 -6.30
C HIS A 199 8.81 -17.22 -7.19
N THR A 200 9.15 -16.14 -7.91
CA THR A 200 10.35 -16.10 -8.75
C THR A 200 11.62 -16.26 -7.93
N MET A 201 11.70 -15.61 -6.77
CA MET A 201 12.81 -15.80 -5.83
C MET A 201 12.91 -17.26 -5.38
N ASN A 202 11.81 -17.84 -4.89
CA ASN A 202 11.77 -19.23 -4.43
C ASN A 202 12.27 -20.21 -5.50
N VAL A 203 11.82 -20.06 -6.74
CA VAL A 203 12.26 -20.91 -7.86
C VAL A 203 13.76 -20.75 -8.17
N LYS A 204 14.31 -19.54 -8.00
CA LYS A 204 15.69 -19.21 -8.35
C LYS A 204 16.71 -19.60 -7.27
N ASP A 205 16.40 -19.39 -6.00
CA ASP A 205 17.34 -19.55 -4.89
C ASP A 205 16.84 -20.39 -3.71
N GLY A 206 15.60 -20.90 -3.78
CA GLY A 206 14.99 -21.72 -2.73
C GLY A 206 14.49 -20.93 -1.52
N SER A 207 14.41 -19.60 -1.60
CA SER A 207 13.80 -18.77 -0.55
C SER A 207 12.35 -19.15 -0.26
N ASN A 208 11.96 -19.15 1.02
CA ASN A 208 10.63 -19.57 1.46
C ASN A 208 9.85 -18.40 2.11
N TYR A 209 9.70 -17.32 1.35
CA TYR A 209 8.95 -16.13 1.77
C TYR A 209 7.47 -16.15 1.35
N LEU A 210 7.07 -17.12 0.51
CA LEU A 210 5.70 -17.28 0.03
C LEU A 210 5.06 -18.55 0.61
N SER A 211 4.15 -18.38 1.56
CA SER A 211 3.26 -19.44 2.08
C SER A 211 1.80 -19.03 1.95
N ASP A 212 0.87 -19.99 1.98
CA ASP A 212 -0.58 -19.71 1.98
C ASP A 212 -0.96 -18.72 3.09
N SER A 213 -0.42 -18.91 4.28
CA SER A 213 -0.68 -18.10 5.46
C SER A 213 -0.17 -16.65 5.35
N GLY A 214 0.69 -16.37 4.36
CA GLY A 214 1.28 -15.05 4.09
C GLY A 214 0.66 -14.30 2.90
N VAL A 215 -0.27 -14.89 2.15
CA VAL A 215 -0.94 -14.18 1.05
C VAL A 215 -1.98 -13.21 1.61
N GLY A 216 -1.78 -11.91 1.38
CA GLY A 216 -2.74 -10.86 1.71
C GLY A 216 -3.92 -10.84 0.73
N TYR A 217 -5.03 -10.18 1.09
CA TYR A 217 -6.13 -9.86 0.16
C TYR A 217 -6.62 -11.04 -0.70
N VAL A 218 -6.62 -12.27 -0.17
CA VAL A 218 -6.81 -13.50 -0.97
C VAL A 218 -8.10 -13.47 -1.78
N ILE A 219 -9.19 -12.97 -1.19
CA ILE A 219 -10.49 -12.88 -1.88
C ILE A 219 -10.39 -11.94 -3.08
N GLN A 220 -9.81 -10.77 -2.89
CA GLN A 220 -9.59 -9.77 -3.93
C GLN A 220 -8.68 -10.33 -5.03
N VAL A 221 -7.56 -10.95 -4.65
CA VAL A 221 -6.59 -11.55 -5.59
C VAL A 221 -7.25 -12.63 -6.44
N VAL A 222 -8.01 -13.55 -5.86
CA VAL A 222 -8.70 -14.61 -6.61
C VAL A 222 -9.74 -14.02 -7.57
N ILE A 223 -10.51 -13.01 -7.14
CA ILE A 223 -11.52 -12.38 -7.99
C ILE A 223 -10.87 -11.63 -9.14
N PHE A 224 -9.84 -10.82 -8.89
CA PHE A 224 -9.14 -10.10 -9.96
C PHE A 224 -8.37 -11.05 -10.89
N ASP A 225 -7.82 -12.15 -10.40
CA ASP A 225 -7.18 -13.18 -11.24
C ASP A 225 -8.19 -13.77 -12.23
N ALA A 226 -9.42 -14.07 -11.78
CA ALA A 226 -10.48 -14.55 -12.65
C ALA A 226 -10.94 -13.47 -13.66
N ILE A 227 -11.04 -12.20 -13.22
CA ILE A 227 -11.35 -11.08 -14.11
C ILE A 227 -10.28 -10.94 -15.20
N PHE A 228 -9.00 -10.97 -14.83
CA PHE A 228 -7.90 -10.85 -15.81
C PHE A 228 -7.82 -12.05 -16.74
N LYS A 229 -8.06 -13.29 -16.26
CA LYS A 229 -8.22 -14.47 -17.13
C LYS A 229 -9.33 -14.27 -18.16
N LYS A 230 -10.48 -13.73 -17.73
CA LYS A 230 -11.60 -13.42 -18.62
C LYS A 230 -11.23 -12.34 -19.64
N VAL A 231 -10.62 -11.24 -19.19
CA VAL A 231 -10.14 -10.14 -20.06
C VAL A 231 -9.15 -10.67 -21.10
N ALA A 232 -8.15 -11.44 -20.68
CA ALA A 232 -7.15 -12.03 -21.57
C ALA A 232 -7.80 -12.93 -22.63
N SER A 233 -8.73 -13.79 -22.21
CA SER A 233 -9.47 -14.67 -23.11
C SER A 233 -10.30 -13.89 -24.13
N LEU A 234 -11.03 -12.84 -23.72
CA LEU A 234 -11.87 -12.04 -24.62
C LEU A 234 -11.05 -11.13 -25.54
N ALA A 235 -9.91 -10.62 -25.07
CA ALA A 235 -8.99 -9.81 -25.86
C ALA A 235 -8.11 -10.64 -26.80
N GLY A 236 -8.11 -11.97 -26.68
CA GLY A 236 -7.27 -12.86 -27.49
C GLY A 236 -5.77 -12.72 -27.19
N ILE A 237 -5.41 -12.39 -25.95
CA ILE A 237 -4.02 -12.23 -25.51
C ILE A 237 -3.68 -13.24 -24.41
N ASN A 238 -2.40 -13.56 -24.25
CA ASN A 238 -1.96 -14.43 -23.15
C ASN A 238 -2.13 -13.71 -21.80
N LEU A 239 -2.49 -14.45 -20.75
CA LEU A 239 -2.62 -13.87 -19.40
C LEU A 239 -1.33 -13.18 -18.94
N ASP A 240 -0.16 -13.79 -19.18
CA ASP A 240 1.13 -13.19 -18.81
C ASP A 240 1.40 -11.87 -19.55
N GLN A 241 0.95 -11.75 -20.81
CA GLN A 241 1.02 -10.49 -21.57
C GLN A 241 0.08 -9.42 -21.00
N LEU A 242 -1.13 -9.80 -20.59
CA LEU A 242 -2.05 -8.90 -19.91
C LEU A 242 -1.45 -8.44 -18.58
N MET A 243 -0.97 -9.36 -17.74
CA MET A 243 -0.38 -9.03 -16.45
C MET A 243 0.83 -8.12 -16.60
N THR A 244 1.66 -8.32 -17.63
CA THR A 244 2.77 -7.40 -17.96
C THR A 244 2.26 -5.98 -18.19
N GLN A 245 1.20 -5.79 -18.99
CA GLN A 245 0.62 -4.47 -19.23
C GLN A 245 0.04 -3.83 -17.95
N ILE A 246 -0.66 -4.62 -17.12
CA ILE A 246 -1.25 -4.15 -15.86
C ILE A 246 -0.17 -3.75 -14.85
N TYR A 247 0.89 -4.55 -14.72
CA TYR A 247 2.00 -4.25 -13.80
C TYR A 247 2.84 -3.07 -14.26
N GLU A 248 3.13 -2.96 -15.56
CA GLU A 248 3.77 -1.78 -16.12
C GLU A 248 2.95 -0.53 -15.81
N GLY A 249 1.64 -0.56 -16.09
CA GLY A 249 0.76 0.58 -15.83
C GLY A 249 0.69 0.93 -14.35
N TYR A 250 0.72 -0.06 -13.45
CA TYR A 250 0.86 0.18 -12.02
C TYR A 250 2.21 0.86 -11.70
N LEU A 251 3.33 0.30 -12.14
CA LEU A 251 4.67 0.85 -11.86
C LEU A 251 4.91 2.25 -12.44
N THR A 252 4.21 2.62 -13.51
CA THR A 252 4.34 3.94 -14.15
C THR A 252 3.21 4.90 -13.84
N GLY A 253 2.17 4.47 -13.12
CA GLY A 253 0.94 5.24 -12.93
C GLY A 253 0.15 5.48 -14.24
N ASP A 254 0.35 4.63 -15.26
CA ASP A 254 -0.33 4.75 -16.55
C ASP A 254 -1.65 3.98 -16.56
N PHE A 255 -2.73 4.69 -16.23
CA PHE A 255 -4.11 4.16 -16.26
C PHE A 255 -4.58 3.78 -17.66
N SER A 256 -3.92 4.24 -18.74
CA SER A 256 -4.33 3.87 -20.10
C SER A 256 -4.15 2.37 -20.36
N LYS A 257 -3.21 1.72 -19.64
CA LYS A 257 -3.00 0.26 -19.68
C LYS A 257 -4.21 -0.54 -19.17
N LEU A 258 -5.08 0.07 -18.35
CA LEU A 258 -6.32 -0.57 -17.91
C LEU A 258 -7.42 -0.60 -18.98
N ARG A 259 -7.28 0.15 -20.09
CA ARG A 259 -8.31 0.23 -21.14
C ARG A 259 -8.63 -1.11 -21.81
N VAL A 260 -7.69 -2.06 -21.78
CA VAL A 260 -7.91 -3.43 -22.26
C VAL A 260 -9.08 -4.11 -21.54
N ILE A 261 -9.31 -3.78 -20.26
CA ILE A 261 -10.44 -4.29 -19.48
C ILE A 261 -11.77 -3.77 -20.06
N GLU A 262 -11.85 -2.48 -20.32
CA GLU A 262 -13.03 -1.84 -20.92
C GLU A 262 -13.32 -2.38 -22.33
N SER A 263 -12.27 -2.58 -23.14
CA SER A 263 -12.39 -3.16 -24.48
C SER A 263 -12.89 -4.60 -24.46
N ALA A 264 -12.47 -5.40 -23.48
CA ALA A 264 -12.83 -6.82 -23.38
C ALA A 264 -14.19 -7.05 -22.72
N LEU A 265 -14.46 -6.40 -21.58
CA LEU A 265 -15.67 -6.61 -20.77
C LEU A 265 -16.80 -5.65 -21.12
N GLY A 266 -16.54 -4.67 -21.98
CA GLY A 266 -17.50 -3.68 -22.42
C GLY A 266 -17.52 -2.41 -21.57
N LYS A 267 -18.31 -1.45 -22.07
CA LYS A 267 -18.40 -0.09 -21.52
C LYS A 267 -18.91 -0.09 -20.07
N GLY A 268 -18.23 0.63 -19.19
CA GLY A 268 -18.55 0.79 -17.77
C GLY A 268 -17.87 -0.24 -16.85
N SER A 269 -17.12 -1.21 -17.39
CA SER A 269 -16.45 -2.22 -16.56
C SER A 269 -15.35 -1.62 -15.68
N LEU A 270 -14.54 -0.68 -16.20
CA LEU A 270 -13.58 0.06 -15.38
C LEU A 270 -14.26 0.90 -14.31
N LYS A 271 -15.41 1.50 -14.61
CA LYS A 271 -16.18 2.25 -13.61
C LYS A 271 -16.60 1.34 -12.47
N LYS A 272 -17.15 0.14 -12.76
CA LYS A 272 -17.51 -0.84 -11.74
C LYS A 272 -16.31 -1.22 -10.87
N ILE A 273 -15.19 -1.60 -11.48
CA ILE A 273 -13.94 -1.96 -10.78
C ILE A 273 -13.41 -0.81 -9.92
N SER A 274 -13.39 0.40 -10.47
CA SER A 274 -12.87 1.61 -9.80
C SER A 274 -13.61 1.99 -8.53
N SER A 275 -14.87 1.57 -8.41
CA SER A 275 -15.78 1.91 -7.31
C SER A 275 -15.85 0.86 -6.20
N LEU A 276 -15.17 -0.28 -6.38
CA LEU A 276 -15.15 -1.36 -5.39
C LEU A 276 -14.41 -0.91 -4.13
N LYS A 277 -14.96 -1.32 -3.00
CA LYS A 277 -14.36 -1.14 -1.68
C LYS A 277 -14.15 -2.50 -1.00
N THR A 278 -13.36 -2.53 0.06
CA THR A 278 -13.01 -3.77 0.76
C THR A 278 -14.26 -4.55 1.22
N GLU A 279 -15.30 -3.85 1.70
CA GLU A 279 -16.57 -4.45 2.12
C GLU A 279 -17.33 -5.15 0.99
N ASP A 280 -17.10 -4.76 -0.27
CA ASP A 280 -17.73 -5.37 -1.45
C ASP A 280 -17.22 -6.80 -1.69
N PHE A 281 -16.14 -7.23 -1.02
CA PHE A 281 -15.56 -8.57 -1.10
C PHE A 281 -16.00 -9.49 0.05
N SER A 282 -16.89 -9.03 0.92
CA SER A 282 -17.52 -9.87 1.94
C SER A 282 -18.50 -10.89 1.33
N PRO A 283 -18.95 -11.93 2.07
CA PRO A 283 -19.96 -12.87 1.58
C PRO A 283 -21.30 -12.22 1.19
N ALA A 284 -21.60 -11.03 1.69
CA ALA A 284 -22.79 -10.24 1.34
C ALA A 284 -22.48 -9.08 0.38
N GLY A 285 -21.23 -8.95 -0.06
CA GLY A 285 -20.75 -7.86 -0.90
C GLY A 285 -21.12 -7.99 -2.38
N LYS A 286 -20.75 -6.97 -3.16
CA LYS A 286 -21.11 -6.82 -4.57
C LYS A 286 -20.24 -7.63 -5.53
N TRP A 287 -19.19 -8.29 -5.05
CA TRP A 287 -18.29 -9.06 -5.93
C TRP A 287 -19.00 -10.17 -6.71
N ARG A 288 -20.08 -10.74 -6.18
CA ARG A 288 -20.87 -11.78 -6.88
C ARG A 288 -21.62 -11.22 -8.09
N GLU A 289 -22.22 -10.04 -7.94
CA GLU A 289 -22.87 -9.33 -9.05
C GLU A 289 -21.82 -8.95 -10.11
N LEU A 290 -20.65 -8.48 -9.67
CA LEU A 290 -19.55 -8.13 -10.56
C LEU A 290 -19.09 -9.31 -11.43
N ILE A 291 -18.83 -10.48 -10.84
CA ILE A 291 -18.39 -11.64 -11.62
C ILE A 291 -19.49 -12.17 -12.53
N GLN A 292 -20.76 -12.07 -12.11
CA GLN A 292 -21.91 -12.45 -12.94
C GLN A 292 -22.03 -11.53 -14.16
N ASP A 293 -21.91 -10.22 -13.96
CA ASP A 293 -21.94 -9.21 -15.02
C ASP A 293 -20.82 -9.41 -16.05
N PHE A 294 -19.66 -9.91 -15.60
CA PHE A 294 -18.53 -10.22 -16.47
C PHE A 294 -18.57 -11.64 -17.05
N GLY A 295 -19.62 -12.42 -16.75
CA GLY A 295 -19.79 -13.77 -17.25
C GLY A 295 -18.67 -14.71 -16.80
N ILE A 296 -18.26 -14.58 -15.53
CA ILE A 296 -17.28 -15.43 -14.84
C ILE A 296 -18.05 -16.42 -13.96
N GLY A 297 -17.72 -17.71 -14.08
CA GLY A 297 -18.38 -18.75 -13.31
C GLY A 297 -18.02 -18.69 -11.82
N ILE A 298 -19.02 -18.82 -10.94
CA ILE A 298 -18.78 -18.80 -9.48
C ILE A 298 -17.76 -19.86 -9.02
N GLN A 299 -17.66 -20.99 -9.74
CA GLN A 299 -16.69 -22.05 -9.42
C GLN A 299 -15.24 -21.64 -9.68
N GLU A 300 -15.00 -20.69 -10.60
CA GLU A 300 -13.67 -20.12 -10.85
C GLU A 300 -13.15 -19.32 -9.64
N ILE A 301 -14.06 -18.85 -8.78
CA ILE A 301 -13.75 -18.14 -7.54
C ILE A 301 -13.77 -19.08 -6.34
N MET A 302 -14.87 -19.83 -6.17
CA MET A 302 -15.08 -20.65 -4.98
C MET A 302 -14.12 -21.84 -4.91
N GLY A 303 -13.64 -22.36 -6.05
CA GLY A 303 -12.64 -23.43 -6.08
C GLY A 303 -11.33 -23.03 -5.38
N PRO A 304 -10.64 -21.98 -5.86
CA PRO A 304 -9.44 -21.46 -5.20
C PRO A 304 -9.68 -21.01 -3.75
N LEU A 305 -10.77 -20.31 -3.46
CA LEU A 305 -11.08 -19.86 -2.09
C LEU A 305 -11.31 -21.03 -1.12
N LYS A 306 -12.01 -22.07 -1.57
CA LYS A 306 -12.18 -23.29 -0.77
C LYS A 306 -10.85 -24.00 -0.57
N ALA A 307 -10.02 -24.12 -1.60
CA ALA A 307 -8.70 -24.70 -1.46
C ALA A 307 -7.85 -23.94 -0.43
N PHE A 308 -7.83 -22.60 -0.50
CA PHE A 308 -7.19 -21.74 0.49
C PHE A 308 -7.75 -21.98 1.91
N SER A 309 -9.07 -21.92 2.09
CA SER A 309 -9.72 -22.13 3.39
C SER A 309 -9.48 -23.53 3.97
N ASP A 310 -9.34 -24.54 3.12
CA ASP A 310 -9.04 -25.92 3.53
C ASP A 310 -7.54 -26.12 3.83
N GLY A 311 -6.69 -25.09 3.65
CA GLY A 311 -5.23 -25.21 3.72
C GLY A 311 -4.65 -26.12 2.65
N ARG A 312 -5.31 -26.19 1.49
CA ARG A 312 -4.89 -26.97 0.31
C ARG A 312 -4.18 -26.06 -0.68
N GLN A 313 -3.29 -26.67 -1.46
CA GLN A 313 -2.61 -26.01 -2.56
C GLN A 313 -3.61 -25.42 -3.57
N PHE A 314 -3.32 -24.21 -4.04
CA PHE A 314 -4.12 -23.55 -5.07
C PHE A 314 -3.24 -22.74 -6.02
N THR A 315 -3.75 -22.44 -7.21
CA THR A 315 -3.02 -21.74 -8.27
C THR A 315 -3.62 -20.36 -8.49
N ILE A 316 -2.77 -19.33 -8.49
CA ILE A 316 -3.11 -17.94 -8.85
C ILE A 316 -2.25 -17.54 -10.08
N LEU A 317 -2.70 -16.56 -10.86
CA LEU A 317 -1.99 -16.00 -12.01
C LEU A 317 -1.70 -17.05 -13.11
N GLY A 318 -2.51 -18.11 -13.12
CA GLY A 318 -2.39 -19.25 -14.06
C GLY A 318 -1.17 -20.14 -13.87
N LYS A 319 -0.17 -19.73 -13.07
CA LYS A 319 1.12 -20.41 -12.96
C LYS A 319 1.69 -20.53 -11.55
N VAL A 320 1.29 -19.65 -10.62
CA VAL A 320 1.88 -19.60 -9.28
C VAL A 320 1.15 -20.56 -8.36
N ILE A 321 1.86 -21.58 -7.90
CA ILE A 321 1.37 -22.53 -6.92
C ILE A 321 1.64 -21.99 -5.52
N ILE A 322 0.59 -21.78 -4.74
CA ILE A 322 0.68 -21.43 -3.32
C ILE A 322 0.61 -22.71 -2.51
N ASN A 323 1.69 -23.00 -1.77
CA ASN A 323 1.80 -24.18 -0.92
C ASN A 323 1.33 -23.87 0.50
N LYS A 324 0.82 -24.90 1.18
CA LYS A 324 0.51 -24.83 2.60
C LYS A 324 1.78 -24.54 3.40
N ASP A 325 1.69 -23.63 4.36
CA ASP A 325 2.70 -23.43 5.38
C ASP A 325 2.90 -24.76 6.15
N LYS A 326 4.15 -25.24 6.21
CA LYS A 326 4.49 -26.50 6.88
C LYS A 326 4.84 -26.33 8.37
N ASN A 327 4.64 -25.12 8.89
CA ASN A 327 5.01 -24.76 10.26
C ASN A 327 3.91 -25.09 11.26
#